data_AF-A0A7V9PEF8-F1
#
_entry.id   AF-A0A7V9PEF8-F1
#
_cell.length_a   1.000
_cell.length_b   1.000
_cell.length_c   1.000
_cell.angle_alpha   90.00
_cell.angle_beta   90.00
_cell.angle_gamma   90.00
#
_symmetry.space_group_name_H-M   'P 1'
#
loop_
_entity.id
_entity.type
_entity.pdbx_description
1 polymer ?
#
loop_
_entity_poly.entity_id
_entity_poly.type
_entity_poly.pdbx_seq_one_letter_code
_entity_poly.pdbx_strand_id
1 'polypeptide(L)'
;MGRASSSKKVARAARAAGRPGTGRNWLWPLAVFALVAIGVSLVVVSRPESQASASPGFGDHWHAAYGVATCGDFAAPFADARGDANGIHTHEDGLAHIHPSSSAATGDNANVGTFAEEVDLGVDDDRLDLPGDGDAGKAFAEGEDECDGEPGIVQAAVWENPGDEEAEIVTEGIADLKFEDGSIVTLAFAPEGADIAKPPTAQRLEDATAAEEGRPLVPVEGVPEPTPTTLPADTSTTVPEDVTPSTAPSDGSTTTSAPPDSTTTPAP
;
A
#
# COMPACT_ATOMS: atom_id res chain seq x y z
N MET A 1 49.47 -81.11 -44.92
CA MET A 1 48.83 -80.28 -45.96
C MET A 1 47.32 -80.31 -45.71
N GLY A 2 46.51 -79.26 -45.75
CA GLY A 2 46.70 -77.85 -46.09
C GLY A 2 45.54 -77.03 -45.49
N ARG A 3 45.73 -75.71 -45.38
CA ARG A 3 44.74 -74.75 -44.92
C ARG A 3 43.73 -74.41 -46.02
N ALA A 4 42.44 -74.42 -45.71
CA ALA A 4 41.34 -73.71 -46.40
C ALA A 4 40.08 -73.84 -45.52
N SER A 5 39.22 -72.86 -45.26
CA SER A 5 39.18 -71.43 -45.54
C SER A 5 38.31 -70.79 -44.44
N SER A 6 38.91 -70.11 -43.45
CA SER A 6 38.14 -69.34 -42.46
C SER A 6 38.00 -67.86 -42.85
N SER A 7 38.62 -67.46 -43.96
CA SER A 7 38.59 -66.08 -44.48
C SER A 7 37.22 -65.67 -45.05
N LYS A 8 36.33 -66.61 -45.38
CA LYS A 8 34.98 -66.30 -45.90
C LYS A 8 33.94 -66.01 -44.81
N LYS A 9 34.19 -66.42 -43.55
CA LYS A 9 33.31 -66.11 -42.41
C LYS A 9 33.59 -64.75 -41.79
N VAL A 10 34.83 -64.24 -41.88
CA VAL A 10 35.18 -62.92 -41.32
C VAL A 10 34.76 -61.76 -42.24
N ALA A 11 34.67 -61.99 -43.55
CA ALA A 11 34.22 -60.96 -44.50
C ALA A 11 32.72 -60.59 -44.38
N ARG A 12 31.90 -61.43 -43.73
CA ARG A 12 30.47 -61.15 -43.50
C ARG A 12 30.22 -60.44 -42.16
N ALA A 13 31.16 -60.49 -41.22
CA ALA A 13 31.09 -59.75 -39.96
C ALA A 13 31.50 -58.28 -40.12
N ALA A 14 32.44 -57.98 -41.04
CA ALA A 14 32.88 -56.61 -41.31
C ALA A 14 31.86 -55.74 -42.09
N ARG A 15 30.75 -56.32 -42.57
CA ARG A 15 29.67 -55.58 -43.27
C ARG A 15 28.42 -55.36 -42.40
N ALA A 16 28.40 -55.84 -41.16
CA ALA A 16 27.28 -55.70 -40.24
C ALA A 16 27.49 -54.63 -39.14
N ALA A 17 28.71 -54.10 -38.99
CA ALA A 17 28.93 -52.91 -38.17
C ALA A 17 28.59 -51.67 -39.00
N GLY A 18 27.31 -51.31 -38.95
CA GLY A 18 26.75 -50.16 -39.63
C GLY A 18 27.52 -48.86 -39.34
N ARG A 19 27.47 -47.97 -40.33
CA ARG A 19 27.95 -46.58 -40.33
C ARG A 19 27.78 -45.90 -38.96
N PRO A 20 28.74 -45.06 -38.49
CA PRO A 20 28.43 -44.02 -37.52
C PRO A 20 27.54 -43.00 -38.24
N GLY A 21 26.24 -43.26 -38.21
CA GLY A 21 25.22 -42.46 -38.85
C GLY A 21 24.16 -42.15 -37.83
N THR A 22 24.40 -41.14 -37.00
CA THR A 22 23.32 -40.36 -36.42
C THR A 22 23.76 -38.91 -36.53
N GLY A 23 23.22 -38.22 -37.54
CA GLY A 23 23.41 -36.78 -37.71
C GLY A 23 23.02 -36.05 -36.43
N ARG A 24 23.52 -34.82 -36.25
CA ARG A 24 23.22 -33.96 -35.09
C ARG A 24 21.72 -34.09 -34.77
N ASN A 25 21.39 -34.77 -33.65
CA ASN A 25 20.02 -35.06 -33.25
C ASN A 25 19.38 -33.76 -32.77
N TRP A 26 19.01 -32.88 -33.70
CA TRP A 26 18.41 -31.57 -33.44
C TRP A 26 17.08 -31.68 -32.72
N LEU A 27 16.45 -32.86 -32.72
CA LEU A 27 15.25 -33.13 -31.95
C LEU A 27 15.44 -32.87 -30.44
N TRP A 28 16.59 -33.25 -29.88
CA TRP A 28 16.86 -33.09 -28.45
C TRP A 28 16.99 -31.62 -28.03
N PRO A 29 17.84 -30.77 -28.66
CA PRO A 29 17.91 -29.35 -28.31
C PRO A 29 16.61 -28.61 -28.66
N LEU A 30 15.87 -29.01 -29.69
CA LEU A 30 14.59 -28.39 -30.03
C LEU A 30 13.51 -28.72 -28.99
N ALA A 31 13.48 -29.94 -28.46
CA ALA A 31 12.61 -30.30 -27.35
C ALA A 31 12.95 -29.53 -26.07
N VAL A 32 14.25 -29.35 -25.76
CA VAL A 32 14.70 -28.54 -24.61
C VAL A 32 14.30 -27.07 -24.80
N PHE A 33 14.50 -26.50 -26.00
CA PHE A 33 14.09 -25.13 -26.30
C PHE A 33 12.57 -24.94 -26.17
N ALA A 34 11.77 -25.89 -26.68
CA ALA A 34 10.32 -25.85 -26.53
C ALA A 34 9.90 -25.89 -25.06
N LEU A 35 10.55 -26.72 -24.24
CA LEU A 35 10.30 -26.79 -22.79
C LEU A 35 10.63 -25.45 -22.10
N VAL A 36 11.79 -24.86 -22.42
CA VAL A 36 12.21 -23.56 -21.88
C VAL A 36 11.25 -22.46 -22.33
N ALA A 37 10.87 -22.43 -23.60
CA ALA A 37 9.92 -21.45 -24.13
C ALA A 37 8.56 -21.59 -23.45
N ILE A 38 8.04 -22.80 -23.26
CA ILE A 38 6.81 -23.05 -22.51
C ILE A 38 6.97 -22.58 -21.05
N GLY A 39 8.10 -22.89 -20.41
CA GLY A 39 8.38 -22.44 -19.04
C GLY A 39 8.40 -20.91 -18.92
N VAL A 40 9.09 -20.22 -19.84
CA VAL A 40 9.11 -18.75 -19.90
C VAL A 40 7.73 -18.19 -20.21
N SER A 41 7.00 -18.77 -21.17
CA SER A 41 5.63 -18.36 -21.47
C SER A 41 4.70 -18.56 -20.28
N LEU A 42 4.82 -19.66 -19.54
CA LEU A 42 4.07 -19.87 -18.30
C LEU A 42 4.48 -18.86 -17.23
N VAL A 43 5.76 -18.54 -17.07
CA VAL A 43 6.19 -17.47 -16.15
C VAL A 43 5.64 -16.12 -16.58
N VAL A 44 5.61 -15.81 -17.88
CA VAL A 44 5.05 -14.55 -18.41
C VAL A 44 3.52 -14.49 -18.22
N VAL A 45 2.81 -15.59 -18.47
CA VAL A 45 1.34 -15.68 -18.32
C VAL A 45 0.91 -15.83 -16.87
N SER A 46 1.74 -16.42 -16.02
CA SER A 46 1.53 -16.53 -14.57
C SER A 46 2.23 -15.42 -13.78
N ARG A 47 2.78 -14.39 -14.45
CA ARG A 47 2.99 -13.12 -13.75
C ARG A 47 1.60 -12.67 -13.32
N PRO A 48 1.33 -12.54 -12.01
CA PRO A 48 0.08 -11.92 -11.61
C PRO A 48 0.05 -10.53 -12.27
N GLU A 49 -1.01 -10.24 -13.02
CA GLU A 49 -1.49 -8.85 -13.12
C GLU A 49 -1.64 -8.38 -11.67
N SER A 50 -1.13 -7.19 -11.35
CA SER A 50 -1.08 -6.63 -9.99
C SER A 50 -2.32 -7.06 -9.20
N GLN A 51 -2.08 -7.61 -8.01
CA GLN A 51 -3.13 -8.04 -7.09
C GLN A 51 -4.24 -7.00 -7.17
N ALA A 52 -5.49 -7.41 -7.45
CA ALA A 52 -6.62 -6.48 -7.44
C ALA A 52 -6.45 -5.60 -6.20
N SER A 53 -6.16 -4.30 -6.39
CA SER A 53 -5.64 -3.44 -5.32
C SER A 53 -6.47 -3.70 -4.10
N ALA A 54 -5.83 -4.29 -3.09
CA ALA A 54 -6.53 -4.53 -1.85
C ALA A 54 -7.00 -3.15 -1.38
N SER A 55 -8.18 -3.05 -0.80
CA SER A 55 -8.63 -1.81 -0.18
C SER A 55 -9.04 -2.10 1.26
N PRO A 56 -8.75 -1.20 2.20
CA PRO A 56 -8.97 -1.49 3.61
C PRO A 56 -10.46 -1.56 3.90
N GLY A 57 -10.83 -2.55 4.70
CA GLY A 57 -12.16 -2.73 5.26
C GLY A 57 -12.19 -2.54 6.77
N PHE A 58 -13.35 -2.77 7.36
CA PHE A 58 -13.48 -2.74 8.82
C PHE A 58 -12.60 -3.80 9.48
N GLY A 59 -11.80 -3.38 10.46
CA GLY A 59 -10.89 -4.25 11.21
C GLY A 59 -9.51 -4.44 10.57
N ASP A 60 -9.29 -3.88 9.39
CA ASP A 60 -7.95 -3.72 8.84
C ASP A 60 -7.23 -2.55 9.52
N HIS A 61 -5.89 -2.60 9.49
CA HIS A 61 -5.04 -1.53 10.00
C HIS A 61 -3.80 -1.43 9.10
N TRP A 62 -3.79 -0.42 8.26
CA TRP A 62 -2.80 -0.20 7.21
C TRP A 62 -2.01 1.06 7.46
N HIS A 63 -0.81 1.11 6.88
CA HIS A 63 0.06 2.27 6.96
C HIS A 63 0.62 2.61 5.59
N ALA A 64 0.45 3.85 5.16
CA ALA A 64 1.07 4.36 3.93
C ALA A 64 1.91 5.59 4.28
N ALA A 65 3.08 5.74 3.67
CA ALA A 65 3.86 6.97 3.83
C ALA A 65 3.31 8.05 2.89
N TYR A 66 3.26 9.28 3.39
CA TYR A 66 2.94 10.43 2.57
C TYR A 66 3.99 11.53 2.72
N GLY A 67 4.08 12.38 1.71
CA GLY A 67 4.79 13.64 1.82
C GLY A 67 4.28 14.64 0.82
N VAL A 68 4.53 15.92 1.12
CA VAL A 68 4.20 17.02 0.23
C VAL A 68 5.47 17.79 -0.09
N ALA A 69 5.81 17.87 -1.36
CA ALA A 69 7.02 18.52 -1.86
C ALA A 69 6.69 19.70 -2.77
N THR A 70 7.33 20.84 -2.56
CA THR A 70 7.14 22.02 -3.41
C THR A 70 8.49 22.49 -3.92
N CYS A 71 8.67 22.50 -5.24
CA CYS A 71 9.94 22.84 -5.88
C CYS A 71 11.15 22.03 -5.35
N GLY A 72 10.92 20.77 -4.96
CA GLY A 72 11.95 19.85 -4.47
C GLY A 72 12.15 19.85 -2.94
N ASP A 73 11.53 20.77 -2.21
CA ASP A 73 11.59 20.81 -0.75
C ASP A 73 10.36 20.17 -0.12
N PHE A 74 10.57 19.25 0.83
CA PHE A 74 9.48 18.63 1.58
C PHE A 74 8.98 19.55 2.70
N ALA A 75 7.66 19.66 2.79
CA ALA A 75 7.00 20.15 4.00
C ALA A 75 7.25 19.19 5.18
N ALA A 76 7.17 19.73 6.40
CA ALA A 76 7.07 18.87 7.58
C ALA A 76 5.76 18.07 7.51
N PRO A 77 5.70 16.85 8.09
CA PRO A 77 4.45 16.13 8.24
C PRO A 77 3.38 16.99 8.92
N PHE A 78 2.18 16.97 8.35
CA PHE A 78 1.07 17.76 8.85
C PHE A 78 0.41 17.13 10.09
N ALA A 79 -0.17 17.98 10.91
CA ALA A 79 -1.00 17.58 12.02
C ALA A 79 -2.33 17.01 11.55
N ASP A 80 -2.85 16.05 12.30
CA ASP A 80 -4.27 15.72 12.23
C ASP A 80 -5.08 16.90 12.78
N ALA A 81 -5.88 17.51 11.90
CA ALA A 81 -6.72 18.65 12.18
C ALA A 81 -8.14 18.24 12.63
N ARG A 82 -8.54 16.99 12.41
CA ARG A 82 -9.94 16.52 12.58
C ARG A 82 -10.11 15.41 13.61
N GLY A 83 -9.02 14.85 14.11
CA GLY A 83 -8.98 13.94 15.25
C GLY A 83 -9.52 12.55 14.93
N ASP A 84 -9.14 12.01 13.77
CA ASP A 84 -9.52 10.68 13.28
C ASP A 84 -11.04 10.41 13.27
N ALA A 85 -11.77 11.18 12.47
CA ALA A 85 -13.23 11.06 12.45
C ALA A 85 -13.72 9.77 11.78
N ASN A 86 -12.92 9.18 10.88
CA ASN A 86 -13.35 8.13 9.95
C ASN A 86 -12.50 6.86 9.97
N GLY A 87 -11.39 6.82 10.72
CA GLY A 87 -10.41 5.74 10.68
C GLY A 87 -9.34 5.96 9.62
N ILE A 88 -9.01 7.22 9.33
CA ILE A 88 -7.89 7.63 8.48
C ILE A 88 -7.29 8.90 9.06
N HIS A 89 -6.05 8.86 9.51
CA HIS A 89 -5.44 9.97 10.25
C HIS A 89 -3.90 9.92 10.22
N THR A 90 -3.25 10.87 10.89
CA THR A 90 -1.79 10.88 11.05
C THR A 90 -1.38 11.27 12.47
N HIS A 91 -0.18 10.84 12.87
CA HIS A 91 0.45 11.24 14.12
C HIS A 91 1.57 12.27 13.94
N GLU A 92 1.52 13.09 12.87
CA GLU A 92 2.61 14.00 12.47
C GLU A 92 3.93 13.26 12.19
N ASP A 93 3.87 11.97 11.89
CA ASP A 93 5.03 11.12 11.67
C ASP A 93 5.34 10.89 10.18
N GLY A 94 4.52 11.46 9.29
CA GLY A 94 4.64 11.31 7.85
C GLY A 94 4.01 10.01 7.33
N LEU A 95 3.18 9.36 8.14
CA LEU A 95 2.38 8.22 7.76
C LEU A 95 0.88 8.57 7.80
N ALA A 96 0.14 8.04 6.84
CA ALA A 96 -1.30 7.90 6.90
C ALA A 96 -1.63 6.55 7.54
N HIS A 97 -2.27 6.59 8.70
CA HIS A 97 -2.77 5.43 9.42
C HIS A 97 -4.21 5.20 9.00
N ILE A 98 -4.52 4.00 8.52
CA ILE A 98 -5.82 3.70 7.93
C ILE A 98 -6.39 2.48 8.64
N HIS A 99 -7.36 2.71 9.51
CA HIS A 99 -8.07 1.71 10.29
C HIS A 99 -9.57 2.03 10.27
N PRO A 100 -10.27 1.73 9.16
CA PRO A 100 -11.58 2.31 8.90
C PRO A 100 -12.59 2.06 10.01
N SER A 101 -13.13 3.15 10.58
CA SER A 101 -14.20 3.13 11.59
C SER A 101 -15.56 3.47 10.99
N SER A 102 -15.56 4.02 9.77
CA SER A 102 -16.74 4.29 8.95
C SER A 102 -16.51 3.92 7.49
N SER A 103 -17.57 3.83 6.69
CA SER A 103 -17.44 3.57 5.25
C SER A 103 -16.76 4.71 4.47
N ALA A 104 -16.57 5.87 5.11
CA ALA A 104 -15.88 7.01 4.50
C ALA A 104 -14.37 6.81 4.37
N ALA A 105 -13.79 5.81 5.05
CA ALA A 105 -12.37 5.46 4.92
C ALA A 105 -12.15 4.02 4.39
N THR A 106 -13.20 3.33 3.93
CA THR A 106 -13.08 1.97 3.37
C THR A 106 -12.97 1.98 1.86
N GLY A 107 -12.38 0.94 1.28
CA GLY A 107 -12.50 0.69 -0.15
C GLY A 107 -11.87 1.82 -0.98
N ASP A 108 -12.64 2.31 -1.95
CA ASP A 108 -12.23 3.42 -2.82
C ASP A 108 -12.10 4.76 -2.09
N ASN A 109 -12.65 4.87 -0.86
CA ASN A 109 -12.56 6.09 -0.05
C ASN A 109 -11.31 6.11 0.86
N ALA A 110 -10.52 5.04 0.89
CA ALA A 110 -9.21 5.05 1.53
C ALA A 110 -8.17 5.71 0.61
N ASN A 111 -8.35 7.00 0.34
CA ASN A 111 -7.65 7.72 -0.71
C ASN A 111 -7.02 9.04 -0.22
N VAL A 112 -6.19 9.63 -1.07
CA VAL A 112 -5.47 10.87 -0.83
C VAL A 112 -6.41 12.00 -0.45
N GLY A 113 -7.54 12.16 -1.13
CA GLY A 113 -8.51 13.23 -0.86
C GLY A 113 -9.12 13.12 0.53
N THR A 114 -9.53 11.92 0.94
CA THR A 114 -10.07 11.68 2.28
C THR A 114 -9.01 11.94 3.36
N PHE A 115 -7.77 11.53 3.14
CA PHE A 115 -6.67 11.85 4.05
C PHE A 115 -6.35 13.35 4.08
N ALA A 116 -6.33 14.01 2.92
CA ALA A 116 -6.04 15.44 2.78
C ALA A 116 -7.04 16.29 3.58
N GLU A 117 -8.32 15.89 3.63
CA GLU A 117 -9.31 16.51 4.50
C GLU A 117 -8.94 16.44 5.98
N GLU A 118 -8.40 15.33 6.47
CA GLU A 118 -8.06 15.14 7.89
C GLU A 118 -6.87 16.00 8.32
N VAL A 119 -6.01 16.40 7.37
CA VAL A 119 -4.86 17.30 7.61
C VAL A 119 -5.06 18.72 7.08
N ASP A 120 -6.29 19.08 6.67
CA ASP A 120 -6.67 20.35 6.04
C ASP A 120 -5.79 20.76 4.83
N LEU A 121 -5.29 19.76 4.09
CA LEU A 121 -4.59 19.92 2.82
C LEU A 121 -5.60 19.99 1.66
N GLY A 122 -5.49 20.98 0.78
CA GLY A 122 -6.23 21.01 -0.49
C GLY A 122 -5.41 20.33 -1.59
N VAL A 123 -6.01 19.33 -2.25
CA VAL A 123 -5.38 18.59 -3.36
C VAL A 123 -6.40 18.44 -4.48
N ASP A 124 -6.08 19.00 -5.63
CA ASP A 124 -6.77 18.84 -6.91
C ASP A 124 -5.74 18.53 -8.01
N ASP A 125 -6.20 18.26 -9.23
CA ASP A 125 -5.32 17.94 -10.35
C ASP A 125 -4.45 19.13 -10.82
N ASP A 126 -4.87 20.37 -10.54
CA ASP A 126 -4.16 21.59 -10.94
C ASP A 126 -3.83 22.54 -9.78
N ARG A 127 -4.09 22.11 -8.53
CA ARG A 127 -3.92 22.94 -7.35
C ARG A 127 -3.50 22.14 -6.11
N LEU A 128 -2.57 22.72 -5.34
CA LEU A 128 -2.12 22.20 -4.06
C LEU A 128 -2.12 23.33 -3.01
N ASP A 129 -2.99 23.24 -2.02
CA ASP A 129 -3.14 24.22 -0.93
C ASP A 129 -2.60 23.64 0.38
N LEU A 130 -1.41 24.10 0.81
CA LEU A 130 -0.78 23.63 2.03
C LEU A 130 -1.52 24.15 3.28
N PRO A 131 -1.71 23.31 4.32
CA PRO A 131 -2.32 23.72 5.57
C PRO A 131 -1.43 24.69 6.34
N GLY A 132 -2.06 25.59 7.11
CA GLY A 132 -1.40 26.54 7.98
C GLY A 132 -1.77 27.99 7.72
N ASP A 133 -1.24 28.90 8.54
CA ASP A 133 -1.45 30.34 8.43
C ASP A 133 -0.19 31.05 7.90
N GLY A 134 -0.37 32.18 7.23
CA GLY A 134 0.75 33.04 6.80
C GLY A 134 1.64 32.36 5.76
N ASP A 135 2.97 32.39 5.95
CA ASP A 135 3.92 31.78 5.02
C ASP A 135 3.88 30.23 5.04
N ALA A 136 3.23 29.62 6.05
CA ALA A 136 3.04 28.17 6.13
C ALA A 136 1.84 27.69 5.30
N GLY A 137 0.79 28.51 5.20
CA GLY A 137 -0.37 28.27 4.34
C GLY A 137 -0.14 28.87 2.96
N LYS A 138 0.41 28.07 2.04
CA LYS A 138 0.69 28.49 0.68
C LYS A 138 -0.09 27.64 -0.32
N ALA A 139 -0.70 28.31 -1.29
CA ALA A 139 -1.28 27.66 -2.46
C ALA A 139 -0.31 27.66 -3.63
N PHE A 140 -0.31 26.59 -4.39
CA PHE A 140 0.39 26.45 -5.66
C PHE A 140 -0.62 26.05 -6.74
N ALA A 141 -0.64 26.78 -7.84
CA ALA A 141 -1.55 26.54 -8.96
C ALA A 141 -0.81 26.50 -10.29
N GLU A 142 -1.21 25.57 -11.15
CA GLU A 142 -0.64 25.44 -12.49
C GLU A 142 -0.87 26.70 -13.33
N GLY A 143 0.17 27.12 -14.05
CA GLY A 143 0.11 28.33 -14.88
C GLY A 143 0.15 29.65 -14.11
N GLU A 144 0.18 29.61 -12.77
CA GLU A 144 0.36 30.78 -11.90
C GLU A 144 1.70 30.74 -11.17
N ASP A 145 2.05 29.58 -10.62
CA ASP A 145 3.27 29.37 -9.84
C ASP A 145 4.38 28.68 -10.65
N GLU A 146 5.62 29.02 -10.33
CA GLU A 146 6.83 28.52 -11.00
C GLU A 146 7.83 28.02 -9.95
N CYS A 147 8.62 27.02 -10.34
CA CYS A 147 9.78 26.55 -9.58
C CYS A 147 11.05 26.96 -10.35
N ASP A 148 11.88 27.81 -9.74
CA ASP A 148 13.09 28.35 -10.36
C ASP A 148 12.90 28.97 -11.76
N GLY A 149 11.71 29.51 -12.01
CA GLY A 149 11.34 30.15 -13.29
C GLY A 149 10.85 29.18 -14.38
N GLU A 150 10.65 27.91 -14.05
CA GLU A 150 9.94 26.93 -14.88
C GLU A 150 8.52 26.74 -14.34
N PRO A 151 7.48 26.66 -15.18
CA PRO A 151 6.12 26.38 -14.74
C PRO A 151 6.04 25.08 -13.93
N GLY A 152 5.42 25.14 -12.75
CA GLY A 152 5.14 23.95 -11.97
C GLY A 152 3.78 23.34 -12.31
N ILE A 153 3.69 22.02 -12.16
CA ILE A 153 2.46 21.23 -12.26
C ILE A 153 2.23 20.47 -10.96
N VAL A 154 0.97 20.13 -10.68
CA VAL A 154 0.61 19.23 -9.58
C VAL A 154 0.69 17.79 -10.07
N GLN A 155 1.40 16.97 -9.31
CA GLN A 155 1.58 15.56 -9.64
C GLN A 155 1.81 14.73 -8.38
N ALA A 156 1.35 13.49 -8.39
CA ALA A 156 1.65 12.50 -7.37
C ALA A 156 2.65 11.48 -7.89
N ALA A 157 3.69 11.21 -7.11
CA ALA A 157 4.59 10.08 -7.31
C ALA A 157 4.19 8.96 -6.35
N VAL A 158 3.89 7.78 -6.90
CA VAL A 158 3.39 6.62 -6.14
C VAL A 158 4.35 5.46 -6.26
N TRP A 159 4.73 4.88 -5.12
CA TRP A 159 5.43 3.60 -5.04
C TRP A 159 4.52 2.59 -4.33
N GLU A 160 4.32 1.42 -4.92
CA GLU A 160 3.45 0.37 -4.36
C GLU A 160 4.02 -0.16 -3.03
N ASN A 161 5.35 -0.17 -2.89
CA ASN A 161 6.03 -0.59 -1.67
C ASN A 161 7.38 0.11 -1.43
N PRO A 162 7.97 0.00 -0.23
CA PRO A 162 9.22 0.70 0.11
C PRO A 162 10.42 0.26 -0.72
N GLY A 163 10.39 -0.94 -1.31
CA GLY A 163 11.47 -1.49 -2.13
C GLY A 163 11.49 -0.98 -3.57
N ASP A 164 10.43 -0.32 -4.05
CA ASP A 164 10.36 0.14 -5.44
C ASP A 164 11.34 1.30 -5.69
N GLU A 165 12.07 1.24 -6.80
CA GLU A 165 13.06 2.26 -7.17
C GLU A 165 12.42 3.40 -7.98
N GLU A 166 11.39 3.10 -8.77
CA GLU A 166 10.71 4.03 -9.67
C GLU A 166 9.28 4.27 -9.18
N ALA A 167 8.80 5.49 -9.36
CA ALA A 167 7.41 5.87 -9.06
C ALA A 167 6.54 5.79 -10.31
N GLU A 168 5.25 5.51 -10.11
CA GLU A 168 4.21 5.91 -11.06
C GLU A 168 3.92 7.40 -10.86
N ILE A 169 3.94 8.17 -11.94
CA ILE A 169 3.58 9.60 -11.91
C ILE A 169 2.14 9.75 -12.37
N VAL A 170 1.33 10.39 -11.53
CA VAL A 170 -0.10 10.64 -11.74
C VAL A 170 -0.35 12.15 -11.73
N THR A 171 -1.05 12.65 -12.75
CA THR A 171 -1.39 14.07 -12.93
C THR A 171 -2.89 14.32 -13.01
N GLU A 172 -3.71 13.27 -12.95
CA GLU A 172 -5.17 13.35 -13.03
C GLU A 172 -5.78 12.40 -12.00
N GLY A 173 -6.91 12.79 -11.39
CA GLY A 173 -7.55 12.02 -10.32
C GLY A 173 -6.67 11.86 -9.09
N ILE A 174 -5.83 12.86 -8.77
CA ILE A 174 -4.84 12.76 -7.68
C ILE A 174 -5.54 12.54 -6.33
N ALA A 175 -6.65 13.24 -6.08
CA ALA A 175 -7.44 13.07 -4.86
C ALA A 175 -8.07 11.67 -4.75
N ASP A 176 -8.31 10.99 -5.87
CA ASP A 176 -8.91 9.65 -5.90
C ASP A 176 -7.86 8.52 -5.76
N LEU A 177 -6.56 8.86 -5.66
CA LEU A 177 -5.48 7.88 -5.48
C LEU A 177 -5.66 7.13 -4.18
N LYS A 178 -5.79 5.81 -4.28
CA LYS A 178 -5.99 4.94 -3.14
C LYS A 178 -4.67 4.65 -2.46
N PHE A 179 -4.71 4.60 -1.14
CA PHE A 179 -3.61 4.03 -0.38
C PHE A 179 -3.65 2.51 -0.45
N GLU A 180 -2.47 1.91 -0.57
CA GLU A 180 -2.25 0.49 -0.37
C GLU A 180 -1.40 0.32 0.88
N ASP A 181 -1.51 -0.83 1.55
CA ASP A 181 -0.71 -1.09 2.75
C ASP A 181 0.78 -1.13 2.40
N GLY A 182 1.57 -0.25 3.02
CA GLY A 182 2.98 -0.05 2.76
C GLY A 182 3.31 0.84 1.56
N SER A 183 2.31 1.43 0.88
CA SER A 183 2.58 2.33 -0.24
C SER A 183 3.20 3.64 0.21
N ILE A 184 3.79 4.36 -0.76
CA ILE A 184 4.40 5.66 -0.54
C ILE A 184 3.83 6.62 -1.58
N VAL A 185 3.33 7.77 -1.13
CA VAL A 185 2.77 8.81 -2.00
C VAL A 185 3.47 10.14 -1.72
N THR A 186 4.13 10.71 -2.72
CA THR A 186 4.59 12.10 -2.66
C THR A 186 3.68 12.96 -3.52
N LEU A 187 2.95 13.88 -2.91
CA LEU A 187 2.25 14.95 -3.63
C LEU A 187 3.25 16.07 -3.92
N ALA A 188 3.38 16.48 -5.17
CA ALA A 188 4.37 17.46 -5.56
C ALA A 188 3.79 18.60 -6.40
N PHE A 189 4.25 19.82 -6.13
CA PHE A 189 4.23 20.90 -7.10
C PHE A 189 5.65 21.12 -7.63
N ALA A 190 5.90 20.70 -8.88
CA ALA A 190 7.22 20.75 -9.50
C ALA A 190 7.11 20.84 -11.03
N PRO A 191 8.16 21.24 -11.76
CA PRO A 191 8.13 21.24 -13.21
C PRO A 191 7.88 19.85 -13.79
N GLU A 192 7.23 19.79 -14.96
CA GLU A 192 6.98 18.53 -15.65
C GLU A 192 8.29 17.74 -15.87
N GLY A 193 8.29 16.47 -15.47
CA GLY A 193 9.46 15.60 -15.58
C GLY A 193 10.55 15.82 -14.51
N ALA A 194 10.27 16.60 -13.46
CA ALA A 194 11.11 16.67 -12.28
C ALA A 194 11.26 15.29 -11.60
N ASP A 195 12.42 15.07 -10.98
CA ASP A 195 12.68 13.90 -10.15
C ASP A 195 12.00 14.09 -8.79
N ILE A 196 10.94 13.33 -8.54
CA ILE A 196 10.21 13.34 -7.27
C ILE A 196 10.70 12.19 -6.42
N ALA A 197 11.33 12.53 -5.29
CA ALA A 197 11.81 11.57 -4.33
C ALA A 197 10.70 11.02 -3.43
N LYS A 198 10.96 9.86 -2.82
CA LYS A 198 10.21 9.39 -1.66
C LYS A 198 10.34 10.40 -0.51
N PRO A 199 9.30 10.57 0.33
CA PRO A 199 9.42 11.43 1.48
C PRO A 199 10.46 10.85 2.45
N PRO A 200 11.30 11.70 3.08
CA PRO A 200 12.32 11.24 4.03
C PRO A 200 11.74 10.42 5.20
N THR A 201 10.47 10.66 5.56
CA THR A 201 9.73 9.92 6.58
C THR A 201 9.30 8.52 6.17
N ALA A 202 9.37 8.15 4.88
CA ALA A 202 8.97 6.81 4.41
C ALA A 202 9.71 5.66 5.11
N GLN A 203 10.92 5.91 5.60
CA GLN A 203 11.67 4.93 6.42
C GLN A 203 10.94 4.53 7.71
N ARG A 204 9.97 5.32 8.18
CA ARG A 204 9.16 5.01 9.36
C ARG A 204 8.17 3.87 9.13
N LEU A 205 7.91 3.49 7.87
CA LEU A 205 7.16 2.27 7.55
C LEU A 205 7.82 0.99 8.09
N GLU A 206 9.13 1.00 8.39
CA GLU A 206 9.82 -0.13 9.03
C GLU A 206 9.28 -0.44 10.44
N ASP A 207 8.76 0.57 11.15
CA ASP A 207 8.10 0.46 12.45
C ASP A 207 6.85 1.36 12.46
N ALA A 208 5.90 1.07 11.56
CA ALA A 208 4.77 1.95 11.26
C ALA A 208 3.82 2.20 12.45
N THR A 209 3.82 1.31 13.47
CA THR A 209 2.99 1.47 14.68
C THR A 209 3.72 2.22 15.82
N ALA A 210 4.93 2.72 15.58
CA ALA A 210 5.74 3.35 16.62
C ALA A 210 5.03 4.53 17.29
N ALA A 211 4.46 5.46 16.51
CA ALA A 211 3.74 6.61 17.05
C ALA A 211 2.51 6.18 17.88
N GLU A 212 1.73 5.22 17.35
CA GLU A 212 0.50 4.71 17.96
C GLU A 212 0.76 4.06 19.33
N GLU A 213 1.88 3.35 19.44
CA GLU A 213 2.29 2.67 20.67
C GLU A 213 3.17 3.55 21.58
N GLY A 214 3.37 4.83 21.21
CA GLY A 214 4.21 5.77 21.95
C GLY A 214 5.69 5.39 22.00
N ARG A 215 6.16 4.59 21.02
CA ARG A 215 7.57 4.29 20.83
C ARG A 215 8.29 5.47 20.18
N PRO A 216 9.61 5.61 20.39
CA PRO A 216 10.40 6.63 19.70
C PRO A 216 10.40 6.40 18.19
N LEU A 217 10.13 7.46 17.43
CA LEU A 217 10.27 7.44 15.98
C LEU A 217 11.73 7.44 15.56
N VAL A 218 12.01 6.91 14.37
CA VAL A 218 13.31 7.08 13.73
C VAL A 218 13.51 8.58 13.42
N PRO A 219 14.59 9.21 13.91
CA PRO A 219 14.90 10.60 13.60
C PRO A 219 15.21 10.77 12.11
N VAL A 220 14.73 11.87 11.53
CA VAL A 220 14.97 12.24 10.13
C VAL A 220 15.52 13.66 10.12
N GLU A 221 16.67 13.88 9.48
CA GLU A 221 17.28 15.21 9.44
C GLU A 221 16.36 16.22 8.74
N GLY A 222 16.19 17.40 9.32
CA GLY A 222 15.33 18.46 8.78
C GLY A 222 13.83 18.26 9.03
N VAL A 223 13.40 17.13 9.59
CA VAL A 223 12.01 16.87 9.97
C VAL A 223 11.86 17.02 11.49
N PRO A 224 10.97 17.90 11.99
CA PRO A 224 10.72 18.01 13.41
C PRO A 224 10.15 16.71 13.98
N GLU A 225 10.42 16.43 15.25
CA GLU A 225 9.69 15.38 15.95
C GLU A 225 8.22 15.79 16.09
N PRO A 226 7.27 14.84 15.97
CA PRO A 226 5.86 15.14 16.14
C PRO A 226 5.63 15.75 17.52
N THR A 227 4.70 16.69 17.60
CA THR A 227 4.30 17.20 18.90
C THR A 227 3.47 16.11 19.57
N PRO A 228 3.70 15.77 20.85
CA PRO A 228 2.86 14.79 21.51
C PRO A 228 1.43 15.32 21.60
N THR A 229 0.58 14.93 20.65
CA THR A 229 -0.86 15.13 20.72
C THR A 229 -1.35 14.28 21.88
N THR A 230 -1.77 14.95 22.94
CA THR A 230 -2.42 14.29 24.06
C THR A 230 -3.81 13.91 23.57
N LEU A 231 -3.98 12.74 22.95
CA LEU A 231 -5.31 12.19 22.76
C LEU A 231 -5.98 12.15 24.14
N PRO A 232 -7.26 12.56 24.27
CA PRO A 232 -7.99 12.31 25.51
C PRO A 232 -7.94 10.81 25.72
N ALA A 233 -7.29 10.39 26.82
CA ALA A 233 -7.23 9.00 27.21
C ALA A 233 -8.65 8.44 27.12
N ASP A 234 -8.83 7.41 26.28
CA ASP A 234 -9.98 6.54 26.38
C ASP A 234 -10.13 6.20 27.85
N THR A 235 -11.22 6.67 28.44
CA THR A 235 -11.52 6.36 29.83
C THR A 235 -11.96 4.90 29.83
N SER A 236 -10.97 4.01 29.73
CA SER A 236 -11.13 2.61 30.06
C SER A 236 -11.62 2.59 31.48
N THR A 237 -12.93 2.39 31.62
CA THR A 237 -13.59 2.17 32.89
C THR A 237 -12.96 0.90 33.44
N THR A 238 -11.94 1.05 34.28
CA THR A 238 -11.46 -0.01 35.14
C THR A 238 -12.62 -0.41 36.03
N VAL A 239 -13.30 -1.49 35.67
CA VAL A 239 -14.15 -2.24 36.59
C VAL A 239 -13.19 -2.79 37.66
N PRO A 240 -13.31 -2.41 38.94
CA PRO A 240 -12.50 -3.05 39.96
C PRO A 240 -12.93 -4.52 40.08
N GLU A 241 -11.99 -5.42 39.80
CA GLU A 241 -12.06 -6.82 40.23
C GLU A 241 -11.97 -6.86 41.75
N ASP A 242 -13.11 -6.82 42.44
CA ASP A 242 -13.24 -7.45 43.75
C ASP A 242 -14.69 -7.91 43.98
N VAL A 243 -14.96 -9.17 43.66
CA VAL A 243 -15.96 -9.97 44.37
C VAL A 243 -15.61 -11.45 44.26
N THR A 244 -15.03 -11.97 45.33
CA THR A 244 -14.99 -13.40 45.68
C THR A 244 -16.38 -14.05 45.61
N PRO A 245 -16.51 -15.32 45.20
CA PRO A 245 -17.80 -15.99 45.08
C PRO A 245 -18.30 -16.44 46.46
N SER A 246 -19.48 -15.99 46.87
CA SER A 246 -20.20 -16.53 48.04
C SER A 246 -21.48 -17.22 47.59
N THR A 247 -21.60 -18.47 48.02
CA THR A 247 -22.61 -19.48 47.73
C THR A 247 -24.05 -19.03 48.08
N ALA A 248 -24.99 -19.48 47.25
CA ALA A 248 -26.47 -19.36 47.32
C ALA A 248 -27.09 -19.80 48.69
N PRO A 249 -28.39 -19.54 49.00
CA PRO A 249 -29.55 -20.04 48.22
C PRO A 249 -30.81 -19.14 48.11
N SER A 250 -31.67 -19.58 47.17
CA SER A 250 -33.08 -19.29 46.86
C SER A 250 -33.95 -18.47 47.82
N ASP A 251 -34.75 -17.56 47.26
CA ASP A 251 -36.22 -17.70 47.24
C ASP A 251 -36.85 -16.82 46.15
N GLY A 252 -37.90 -17.34 45.50
CA GLY A 252 -38.41 -16.84 44.22
C GLY A 252 -39.45 -15.73 44.30
N SER A 253 -39.84 -15.22 43.12
CA SER A 253 -41.22 -15.22 42.65
C SER A 253 -41.30 -14.62 41.24
N THR A 254 -42.17 -15.22 40.45
CA THR A 254 -42.63 -14.89 39.10
C THR A 254 -42.99 -13.42 38.88
N THR A 255 -42.90 -12.89 37.65
CA THR A 255 -44.07 -12.55 36.80
C THR A 255 -43.64 -12.10 35.39
N THR A 256 -44.25 -12.76 34.40
CA THR A 256 -44.30 -12.49 32.96
C THR A 256 -44.99 -11.16 32.62
N SER A 257 -44.49 -10.41 31.62
CA SER A 257 -45.34 -9.74 30.62
C SER A 257 -44.57 -9.32 29.37
N ALA A 258 -45.20 -9.58 28.23
CA ALA A 258 -44.75 -9.45 26.85
C ALA A 258 -44.97 -8.00 26.30
N PRO A 259 -44.52 -7.68 25.08
CA PRO A 259 -44.37 -6.30 24.59
C PRO A 259 -45.67 -5.73 23.99
N PRO A 260 -45.82 -4.40 23.88
CA PRO A 260 -46.87 -3.83 23.05
C PRO A 260 -46.45 -3.70 21.59
N ASP A 261 -47.35 -4.22 20.76
CA ASP A 261 -47.45 -4.16 19.31
C ASP A 261 -47.61 -2.73 18.77
N SER A 262 -47.18 -2.58 17.52
CA SER A 262 -47.39 -1.41 16.68
C SER A 262 -48.84 -1.35 16.18
N THR A 263 -49.47 -0.17 16.15
CA THR A 263 -50.49 0.11 15.13
C THR A 263 -50.72 1.60 14.87
N THR A 264 -50.60 1.92 13.59
CA THR A 264 -50.78 3.16 12.84
C THR A 264 -52.25 3.65 12.76
N THR A 265 -52.42 4.91 12.31
CA THR A 265 -53.51 5.47 11.44
C THR A 265 -54.55 6.37 12.13
N PRO A 266 -55.18 7.37 11.46
CA PRO A 266 -54.66 8.56 10.76
C PRO A 266 -55.37 9.87 11.20
N ALA A 267 -55.02 10.97 10.52
CA ALA A 267 -55.60 12.33 10.59
C ALA A 267 -57.12 12.44 10.28
N PRO A 268 -57.71 13.60 10.56
CA PRO A 268 -57.91 14.62 9.51
C PRO A 268 -57.15 15.93 9.71
#